data_AF-A0A936ECL4-F1
#
_entry.id   AF-A0A936ECL4-F1
#
_cell.length_a   1.000
_cell.length_b   1.000
_cell.length_c   1.000
_cell.angle_alpha   90.00
_cell.angle_beta   90.00
_cell.angle_gamma   90.00
#
_symmetry.space_group_name_H-M   'P 1'
#
loop_
_entity.id
_entity.type
_entity.pdbx_description
1 polymer ?
#
loop_
_entity_poly.entity_id
_entity_poly.type
_entity_poly.pdbx_seq_one_letter_code
_entity_poly.pdbx_strand_id
1 'polypeptide(L)'
;MTLGRFLATLYAVVFLALSAFAGIAFVQTYQQLANLQTQESESRQRLQVAEQELRDQERMLAQLRSDPQYVESMIRRKLGYAKQDETIFRFR
;
A
#
# COMPACT_ATOMS: atom_id res chain seq x y z
N MET A 1 39.22 15.52 -50.65
CA MET A 1 39.11 15.47 -49.17
C MET A 1 39.36 14.05 -48.72
N THR A 2 40.31 13.85 -47.81
CA THR A 2 40.92 12.55 -47.48
C THR A 2 39.92 11.64 -46.76
N LEU A 3 39.66 10.45 -47.31
CA LEU A 3 38.74 9.42 -46.81
C LEU A 3 38.83 9.19 -45.29
N GLY A 4 40.03 9.29 -44.71
CA GLY A 4 40.27 9.16 -43.27
C GLY A 4 39.58 10.24 -42.41
N ARG A 5 39.42 11.47 -42.91
CA ARG A 5 38.66 12.53 -42.19
C ARG A 5 37.17 12.20 -42.14
N PHE A 6 36.63 11.61 -43.21
CA PHE A 6 35.22 11.21 -43.28
C PHE A 6 34.92 10.05 -42.32
N LEU A 7 35.80 9.05 -42.27
CA LEU A 7 35.73 7.96 -41.29
C LEU A 7 35.84 8.46 -39.86
N ALA A 8 36.77 9.38 -39.58
CA ALA A 8 36.92 9.96 -38.24
C ALA A 8 35.68 10.74 -37.79
N THR A 9 35.06 11.53 -38.68
CA THR A 9 33.80 12.22 -38.37
C THR A 9 32.65 11.24 -38.14
N LEU A 10 32.57 10.17 -38.94
CA LEU A 10 31.54 9.14 -38.77
C LEU A 10 31.66 8.44 -37.40
N TYR A 11 32.88 8.03 -37.02
CA TYR A 11 33.15 7.43 -35.72
C TYR A 11 32.85 8.38 -34.57
N ALA A 12 33.21 9.67 -34.69
CA ALA A 12 32.92 10.67 -33.66
C ALA A 12 31.41 10.85 -33.46
N VAL A 13 30.62 10.87 -34.55
CA VAL A 13 29.15 10.97 -34.48
C VAL A 13 28.54 9.73 -33.83
N VAL A 14 28.99 8.53 -34.21
CA VAL A 14 28.51 7.27 -33.61
C VAL A 14 28.86 7.21 -32.13
N PHE A 15 30.07 7.61 -31.76
CA PHE A 15 30.52 7.63 -30.36
C PHE A 15 29.71 8.62 -29.50
N LEU A 16 29.42 9.81 -30.04
CA LEU A 16 28.55 10.79 -29.37
C LEU A 16 27.13 10.26 -29.22
N ALA A 17 26.57 9.61 -30.24
CA ALA A 17 25.24 9.02 -30.18
C ALA A 17 25.15 7.92 -29.12
N LEU A 18 26.14 7.02 -29.05
CA LEU A 18 26.22 5.97 -28.03
C LEU A 18 26.35 6.56 -26.61
N SER A 19 27.19 7.58 -26.45
CA SER A 19 27.40 8.24 -25.16
C SER A 19 26.12 8.94 -24.68
N ALA A 20 25.43 9.63 -25.58
CA ALA A 20 24.15 10.27 -25.27
C ALA A 20 23.07 9.24 -24.92
N PHE A 21 22.99 8.14 -25.67
CA PHE A 21 22.04 7.06 -25.38
C PHE A 21 22.30 6.43 -24.01
N ALA A 22 23.56 6.13 -23.68
CA ALA A 22 23.95 5.60 -22.38
C ALA A 22 23.62 6.58 -21.24
N GLY A 23 23.90 7.88 -21.43
CA GLY A 23 23.58 8.92 -20.45
C GLY A 23 22.08 9.02 -20.16
N ILE A 24 21.23 9.00 -21.21
CA ILE A 24 19.77 9.06 -21.07
C ILE A 24 19.24 7.81 -20.35
N ALA A 25 19.69 6.62 -20.74
CA ALA A 25 19.29 5.37 -20.10
C ALA A 25 19.66 5.33 -18.62
N PHE A 26 20.84 5.86 -18.27
CA PHE A 26 21.29 5.95 -16.88
C PHE A 26 20.37 6.86 -16.05
N VAL A 27 20.05 8.06 -16.55
CA VAL A 27 19.15 9.00 -15.85
C VAL A 27 17.74 8.41 -15.65
N GLN A 28 17.18 7.74 -16.67
CA GLN A 28 15.87 7.08 -16.54
C GLN A 28 15.87 5.97 -15.49
N THR A 29 16.96 5.20 -15.40
CA THR A 29 17.06 4.10 -14.43
C THR A 29 17.15 4.62 -12.99
N TYR A 30 17.85 5.74 -12.75
CA TYR A 30 17.91 6.36 -11.42
C TYR A 30 16.56 6.91 -10.96
N GLN A 31 15.78 7.49 -11.88
CA GLN A 31 14.44 7.99 -11.57
C GLN A 31 13.47 6.84 -11.20
N GLN A 32 13.60 5.69 -11.84
CA GLN A 32 12.80 4.50 -11.50
C GLN A 32 13.10 4.00 -10.09
N LEU A 33 14.37 4.04 -9.66
CA LEU A 33 14.76 3.64 -8.31
C LEU A 33 14.15 4.56 -7.24
N ALA A 34 14.17 5.88 -7.46
CA ALA A 34 13.61 6.85 -6.52
C ALA A 34 12.08 6.69 -6.37
N ASN A 35 11.39 6.46 -7.49
CA ASN A 35 9.94 6.23 -7.50
C ASN A 35 9.55 4.92 -6.80
N LEU A 36 10.35 3.85 -6.97
CA LEU A 36 10.15 2.57 -6.29
C LEU A 36 10.30 2.70 -4.77
N GLN A 37 11.31 3.43 -4.29
CA GLN A 37 11.50 3.65 -2.85
C GLN A 37 10.34 4.42 -2.22
N THR A 38 9.79 5.40 -2.93
CA THR A 38 8.63 6.16 -2.44
C THR A 38 7.40 5.26 -2.34
N GLN A 39 7.15 4.44 -3.36
CA GLN A 39 6.05 3.47 -3.35
C GLN A 39 6.20 2.40 -2.26
N GLU A 40 7.42 1.90 -2.01
CA GLU A 40 7.67 0.96 -0.91
C GLU A 40 7.37 1.60 0.45
N SER A 41 7.76 2.87 0.65
CA SER A 41 7.52 3.57 1.91
C SER A 41 6.03 3.77 2.18
N GLU A 42 5.26 4.19 1.17
CA GLU A 42 3.82 4.36 1.28
C GLU A 42 3.10 3.02 1.52
N SER A 43 3.51 1.97 0.81
CA SER A 43 2.92 0.64 0.96
C SER A 43 3.18 0.06 2.35
N ARG A 44 4.39 0.22 2.89
CA ARG A 44 4.73 -0.18 4.26
C ARG A 44 3.91 0.58 5.30
N GLN A 45 3.72 1.89 5.11
CA GLN A 45 2.91 2.69 6.03
C GLN A 45 1.44 2.24 6.03
N ARG A 46 0.87 1.97 4.85
CA ARG A 46 -0.50 1.44 4.73
C ARG A 46 -0.64 0.06 5.39
N LEU A 47 0.36 -0.81 5.21
CA LEU A 47 0.42 -2.11 5.89
C LEU A 47 0.44 -1.98 7.41
N GLN A 48 1.26 -1.07 7.95
CA GLN A 48 1.32 -0.85 9.39
C GLN A 48 -0.01 -0.36 9.98
N VAL A 49 -0.69 0.56 9.29
CA VAL A 49 -2.01 1.06 9.71
C VAL A 49 -3.04 -0.08 9.66
N ALA A 50 -3.09 -0.83 8.57
CA ALA A 50 -4.01 -1.96 8.43
C ALA A 50 -3.76 -3.04 9.50
N GLU A 51 -2.50 -3.36 9.80
CA GLU A 51 -2.17 -4.29 10.87
C GLU A 51 -2.57 -3.79 12.26
N GLN A 52 -2.46 -2.48 12.53
CA GLN A 52 -2.93 -1.90 13.79
C GLN A 52 -4.45 -2.03 13.92
N GLU A 53 -5.20 -1.66 12.88
CA GLU A 53 -6.65 -1.81 12.85
C GLU A 53 -7.07 -3.28 13.05
N LEU A 54 -6.35 -4.21 12.41
CA LEU A 54 -6.63 -5.64 12.52
C LEU A 54 -6.36 -6.15 13.94
N ARG A 55 -5.25 -5.74 14.57
CA ARG A 55 -4.96 -6.06 15.98
C ARG A 55 -5.98 -5.47 16.96
N ASP A 56 -6.54 -4.31 16.66
CA ASP A 56 -7.57 -3.69 17.50
C ASP A 56 -8.92 -4.41 17.33
N GLN A 57 -9.28 -4.80 16.11
CA GLN A 57 -10.45 -5.62 15.84
C GLN A 57 -10.35 -7.01 16.47
N GLU A 58 -9.18 -7.66 16.40
CA GLU A 58 -8.93 -8.95 17.05
C GLU A 58 -9.04 -8.85 18.56
N ARG A 59 -8.54 -7.78 19.19
CA ARG A 59 -8.72 -7.54 20.63
C ARG A 59 -10.20 -7.35 20.99
N MET A 60 -10.95 -6.61 20.18
CA MET A 60 -12.40 -6.46 20.36
C MET A 60 -13.13 -7.80 20.21
N LEU A 61 -12.77 -8.60 19.20
CA LEU A 61 -13.32 -9.94 18.97
C LEU A 61 -12.95 -10.92 20.08
N ALA A 62 -11.72 -10.86 20.61
CA ALA A 62 -11.27 -11.69 21.71
C ALA A 62 -12.05 -11.36 22.99
N GLN A 63 -12.26 -10.07 23.29
CA GLN A 63 -13.08 -9.62 24.41
C GLN A 63 -14.56 -10.02 24.24
N LEU A 64 -15.09 -9.94 23.02
CA LEU A 64 -16.42 -10.44 22.69
C LEU A 64 -16.52 -11.97 22.87
N ARG A 65 -15.51 -12.74 22.47
CA ARG A 65 -15.52 -14.21 22.61
C ARG A 65 -15.31 -14.69 24.04
N SER A 66 -14.58 -13.96 24.87
CA SER A 66 -14.27 -14.37 26.24
C SER A 66 -15.42 -14.19 27.24
N ASP A 67 -16.43 -13.38 26.91
CA ASP A 67 -17.55 -13.11 27.81
C ASP A 67 -18.92 -13.26 27.10
N PRO A 68 -19.56 -14.44 27.19
CA PRO A 68 -20.88 -14.70 26.61
C PRO A 68 -21.95 -13.71 27.08
N GLN A 69 -21.83 -13.18 28.31
CA GLN A 69 -22.77 -12.20 28.85
C GLN A 69 -22.61 -10.83 28.18
N TYR A 70 -21.38 -10.48 27.78
CA TYR A 70 -21.09 -9.24 27.05
C TYR A 70 -21.69 -9.24 25.64
N VAL A 71 -21.58 -10.37 24.90
CA VAL A 71 -22.18 -10.53 23.57
C VAL A 71 -23.70 -10.40 23.62
N GLU A 72 -24.36 -11.06 24.58
CA GLU A 72 -25.81 -10.96 24.75
C GLU A 72 -26.24 -9.52 25.07
N SER A 73 -25.48 -8.80 25.91
CA SER A 73 -25.74 -7.39 26.24
C SER A 73 -25.54 -6.42 25.06
N MET A 74 -24.60 -6.72 24.16
CA MET A 74 -24.31 -5.93 22.95
C MET A 74 -25.35 -6.16 21.87
N ILE A 75 -25.79 -7.41 21.66
CA ILE A 75 -26.86 -7.74 20.72
C ILE A 75 -28.20 -7.15 21.21
N ARG A 76 -28.51 -7.23 22.51
CA ARG A 76 -29.68 -6.55 23.12
C ARG A 76 -29.69 -5.04 22.84
N ARG A 77 -28.53 -4.37 22.96
CA ARG A 77 -28.42 -2.90 22.79
C ARG A 77 -28.35 -2.43 21.34
N LYS A 78 -27.58 -3.09 20.47
CA LYS A 78 -27.38 -2.67 19.07
C LYS A 78 -28.40 -3.24 18.09
N LEU A 79 -28.87 -4.46 18.33
CA LEU A 79 -29.79 -5.17 17.43
C LEU A 79 -31.22 -5.24 17.99
N GLY A 80 -31.46 -4.73 19.21
CA GLY A 80 -32.78 -4.77 19.84
C GLY A 80 -33.29 -6.19 20.08
N TYR A 81 -32.37 -7.16 20.20
CA TYR A 81 -32.70 -8.57 20.31
C TYR A 81 -33.24 -8.88 21.71
N ALA A 82 -34.45 -9.42 21.80
CA ALA A 82 -35.01 -10.02 23.01
C ALA A 82 -35.21 -11.52 22.76
N LYS A 83 -34.94 -12.36 23.76
CA LYS A 83 -35.27 -13.79 23.70
C LYS A 83 -36.79 -13.96 23.49
N GLN A 84 -37.20 -15.05 22.84
CA GLN A 84 -38.61 -15.32 22.52
C GLN A 84 -39.54 -15.34 23.74
N ASP A 85 -38.96 -15.51 24.92
CA ASP A 85 -39.58 -15.68 26.23
C ASP A 85 -39.45 -14.42 27.13
N GLU A 86 -38.90 -13.30 26.63
CA GLU A 86 -38.81 -12.03 27.36
C GLU A 86 -39.82 -10.98 26.85
N THR A 87 -40.52 -10.31 27.77
CA THR A 87 -41.51 -9.26 27.46
C THR A 87 -40.83 -7.91 27.30
N ILE A 88 -40.87 -7.32 26.10
CA ILE A 88 -40.33 -5.98 25.84
C ILE A 88 -41.34 -4.91 26.30
N PHE A 89 -41.04 -4.24 27.41
CA PHE A 89 -41.79 -3.04 27.82
C PHE A 89 -41.31 -1.82 27.03
N ARG A 90 -42.13 -1.36 26.09
CA ARG A 90 -41.98 -0.02 25.48
C ARG A 90 -42.84 0.97 26.26
N PHE A 91 -42.20 1.77 27.10
CA PHE A 91 -42.85 2.93 27.70
C PHE A 91 -42.90 4.06 26.66
N ARG A 92 -44.10 4.59 26.40
CA ARG A 92 -44.32 5.83 25.65
C ARG A 92 -44.44 6.98 26.65
#